data_AF-A0A3D3TAS3-F1
#
_entry.id   AF-A0A3D3TAS3-F1
#
_cell.length_a   1.000
_cell.length_b   1.000
_cell.length_c   1.000
_cell.angle_alpha   90.00
_cell.angle_beta   90.00
_cell.angle_gamma   90.00
#
_symmetry.space_group_name_H-M   'P 1'
#
loop_
_entity.id
_entity.type
_entity.pdbx_description
1 polymer ?
#
loop_
_entity_poly.entity_id
_entity_poly.type
_entity_poly.pdbx_seq_one_letter_code
_entity_poly.pdbx_strand_id
1 'polypeptide(L)'
;TGNMKFMANGAVTLGTMDGANVEIVQHVGAHNIYTFGASSDHVIHLYASHSYHSWHFYERPAIKPLVDFIVSPQMLAIGQESSLRALHEDIRGKDWFMALLDLEDYIATRDQAMLDYGNRSAWAQKMLVNIANSGFFSSDRTIAEYNRDIWHLK
;
A
#
# COMPACT_ATOMS: atom_id res chain seq x y z
N THR A 1 11.77 6.04 -0.39
CA THR A 1 12.54 5.62 -1.57
C THR A 1 12.56 4.11 -1.79
N GLY A 2 12.06 3.26 -0.89
CA GLY A 2 12.04 1.79 -1.10
C GLY A 2 11.28 1.38 -2.36
N ASN A 3 10.12 1.99 -2.61
CA ASN A 3 9.33 1.83 -3.83
C ASN A 3 10.14 2.09 -5.12
N MET A 4 10.95 3.16 -5.14
CA MET A 4 11.81 3.48 -6.29
C MET A 4 12.87 2.40 -6.54
N LYS A 5 13.44 1.81 -5.47
CA LYS A 5 14.41 0.70 -5.58
C LYS A 5 13.75 -0.54 -6.17
N PHE A 6 12.54 -0.87 -5.72
CA PHE A 6 11.75 -1.99 -6.23
C PHE A 6 11.40 -1.81 -7.71
N MET A 7 10.91 -0.62 -8.08
CA MET A 7 10.63 -0.25 -9.47
C MET A 7 11.85 -0.44 -10.39
N ALA A 8 13.01 0.06 -9.98
CA ALA A 8 14.26 -0.08 -10.75
C ALA A 8 14.74 -1.53 -10.91
N ASN A 9 14.31 -2.43 -10.02
CA ASN A 9 14.63 -3.86 -10.08
C ASN A 9 13.48 -4.70 -10.69
N GLY A 10 12.50 -4.06 -11.32
CA GLY A 10 11.42 -4.73 -12.04
C GLY A 10 10.32 -5.29 -11.16
N ALA A 11 10.22 -4.91 -9.90
CA ALA A 11 9.05 -5.23 -9.11
C ALA A 11 7.86 -4.36 -9.54
N VAL A 12 6.71 -5.00 -9.79
CA VAL A 12 5.44 -4.31 -10.06
C VAL A 12 4.82 -3.96 -8.71
N THR A 13 4.55 -2.67 -8.50
CA THR A 13 4.09 -2.17 -7.19
C THR A 13 2.63 -2.56 -6.94
N LEU A 14 2.33 -2.94 -5.69
CA LEU A 14 0.99 -2.99 -5.11
C LEU A 14 0.98 -1.99 -3.95
N GLY A 15 0.20 -0.92 -4.04
CA GLY A 15 0.24 0.15 -3.03
C GLY A 15 -0.90 1.14 -3.15
N THR A 16 -1.05 1.99 -2.12
CA THR A 16 -2.02 3.08 -2.14
C THR A 16 -1.57 4.23 -3.06
N MET A 17 -2.52 5.06 -3.47
CA MET A 17 -2.29 6.28 -4.26
C MET A 17 -1.74 7.43 -3.40
N ASP A 18 -0.61 7.20 -2.73
CA ASP A 18 0.04 8.17 -1.84
C ASP A 18 1.55 8.30 -2.10
N GLY A 19 2.08 9.47 -1.75
CA GLY A 19 3.49 9.82 -1.88
C GLY A 19 4.08 9.50 -3.26
N ALA A 20 5.25 8.86 -3.25
CA ALA A 20 5.97 8.53 -4.49
C ALA A 20 5.27 7.48 -5.37
N ASN A 21 4.22 6.79 -4.91
CA ASN A 21 3.43 5.92 -5.79
C ASN A 21 2.63 6.73 -6.81
N VAL A 22 2.20 7.95 -6.47
CA VAL A 22 1.54 8.87 -7.41
C VAL A 22 2.48 9.22 -8.56
N GLU A 23 3.73 9.57 -8.25
CA GLU A 23 4.77 9.83 -9.26
C GLU A 23 5.05 8.58 -10.11
N ILE A 24 5.16 7.39 -9.48
CA ILE A 24 5.37 6.14 -10.22
C ILE A 24 4.24 5.91 -11.21
N VAL A 25 2.97 6.04 -10.81
CA VAL A 25 1.79 5.89 -11.70
C VAL A 25 1.87 6.83 -12.89
N GLN A 26 2.26 8.10 -12.68
CA GLN A 26 2.39 9.08 -13.75
C GLN A 26 3.45 8.68 -14.80
N HIS A 27 4.52 8.02 -14.37
CA HIS A 27 5.60 7.59 -15.27
C HIS A 27 5.34 6.23 -15.94
N VAL A 28 4.80 5.24 -15.21
CA VAL A 28 4.60 3.89 -15.76
C VAL A 28 3.23 3.69 -16.40
N GLY A 29 2.26 4.55 -16.08
CA GLY A 29 0.86 4.40 -16.47
C GLY A 29 0.09 3.39 -15.61
N ALA A 30 -1.21 3.64 -15.41
CA ALA A 30 -2.06 2.90 -14.47
C ALA A 30 -2.15 1.38 -14.71
N HIS A 31 -1.82 0.88 -15.91
CA HIS A 31 -1.83 -0.56 -16.22
C HIS A 31 -0.59 -1.32 -15.72
N ASN A 32 0.48 -0.59 -15.36
CA ASN A 32 1.78 -1.15 -14.98
C ASN A 32 2.06 -1.09 -13.48
N ILE A 33 1.03 -0.82 -12.67
CA ILE A 33 1.05 -0.77 -11.21
C ILE A 33 -0.34 -1.17 -10.69
N TYR A 34 -0.41 -1.78 -9.51
CA TYR A 34 -1.66 -2.11 -8.85
C TYR A 34 -1.91 -1.15 -7.70
N THR A 35 -2.95 -0.35 -7.84
CA THR A 35 -3.31 0.69 -6.86
C THR A 35 -4.61 0.33 -6.17
N PHE A 36 -4.67 0.47 -4.85
CA PHE A 36 -5.85 0.18 -4.05
C PHE A 36 -6.07 1.25 -2.97
N GLY A 37 -7.24 1.20 -2.34
CA GLY A 37 -7.58 1.96 -1.15
C GLY A 37 -8.10 3.36 -1.43
N ALA A 38 -8.46 4.05 -0.35
CA ALA A 38 -8.95 5.41 -0.36
C ALA A 38 -7.90 6.42 -0.83
N SER A 39 -8.36 7.54 -1.40
CA SER A 39 -7.48 8.67 -1.71
C SER A 39 -7.01 9.37 -0.44
N SER A 40 -5.84 10.02 -0.50
CA SER A 40 -5.32 10.81 0.62
C SER A 40 -6.33 11.88 1.07
N ASP A 41 -7.03 12.54 0.14
CA ASP A 41 -8.07 13.53 0.46
C ASP A 41 -9.24 12.93 1.26
N HIS A 42 -9.64 11.70 0.92
CA HIS A 42 -10.70 11.01 1.65
C HIS A 42 -10.26 10.66 3.07
N VAL A 43 -9.04 10.14 3.24
CA VAL A 43 -8.46 9.83 4.55
C VAL A 43 -8.33 11.10 5.41
N ILE A 44 -7.86 12.21 4.83
CA ILE A 44 -7.81 13.52 5.51
C ILE A 44 -9.20 13.95 5.97
N HIS A 45 -10.21 13.80 5.13
CA HIS A 45 -11.59 14.13 5.48
C HIS A 45 -12.12 13.26 6.63
N LEU A 46 -11.85 11.95 6.63
CA LEU A 46 -12.24 11.03 7.69
C LEU A 46 -11.61 11.40 9.04
N TYR A 47 -10.33 11.80 9.05
CA TYR A 47 -9.69 12.32 10.25
C TYR A 47 -10.33 13.64 10.73
N ALA A 48 -10.53 14.59 9.82
CA ALA A 48 -11.05 15.92 10.17
C ALA A 48 -12.50 15.88 10.68
N SER A 49 -13.30 14.95 10.17
CA SER A 49 -14.71 14.79 10.55
C SER A 49 -14.94 13.81 11.70
N HIS A 50 -13.91 13.06 12.11
CA HIS A 50 -14.02 11.95 13.07
C HIS A 50 -15.10 10.92 12.69
N SER A 51 -15.38 10.74 11.39
CA SER A 51 -16.48 9.91 10.92
C SER A 51 -16.11 8.44 10.68
N TYR A 52 -14.84 8.08 10.86
CA TYR A 52 -14.37 6.70 10.72
C TYR A 52 -14.64 5.90 12.00
N HIS A 53 -15.33 4.76 11.87
CA HIS A 53 -15.61 3.83 12.95
C HIS A 53 -15.24 2.41 12.51
N SER A 54 -14.11 1.89 13.00
CA SER A 54 -13.58 0.59 12.56
C SER A 54 -14.52 -0.57 12.86
N TRP A 55 -15.33 -0.47 13.92
CA TRP A 55 -16.38 -1.43 14.24
C TRP A 55 -17.33 -1.73 13.06
N HIS A 56 -17.70 -0.72 12.28
CA HIS A 56 -18.59 -0.89 11.12
C HIS A 56 -17.94 -1.70 9.99
N PHE A 57 -16.61 -1.62 9.86
CA PHE A 57 -15.85 -2.43 8.91
C PHE A 57 -15.61 -3.82 9.47
N TYR A 58 -15.24 -3.93 10.75
CA TYR A 58 -15.01 -5.20 11.43
C TYR A 58 -16.21 -6.15 11.33
N GLU A 59 -17.43 -5.66 11.50
CA GLU A 59 -18.64 -6.49 11.44
C GLU A 59 -19.00 -6.99 10.02
N ARG A 60 -18.27 -6.57 8.98
CA ARG A 60 -18.50 -7.07 7.61
C ARG A 60 -18.15 -8.56 7.52
N PRO A 61 -18.96 -9.38 6.82
CA PRO A 61 -18.73 -10.83 6.71
C PRO A 61 -17.35 -11.22 6.15
N ALA A 62 -16.76 -10.40 5.28
CA ALA A 62 -15.43 -10.64 4.71
C ALA A 62 -14.28 -10.27 5.66
N ILE A 63 -14.50 -9.37 6.62
CA ILE A 63 -13.46 -8.83 7.51
C ILE A 63 -13.48 -9.52 8.88
N LYS A 64 -14.66 -9.73 9.46
CA LYS A 64 -14.83 -10.28 10.81
C LYS A 64 -14.01 -11.56 11.03
N PRO A 65 -14.06 -12.58 10.13
CA PRO A 65 -13.31 -13.81 10.33
C PRO A 65 -11.80 -13.61 10.27
N LEU A 66 -11.30 -12.64 9.49
CA LEU A 66 -9.88 -12.33 9.37
C LEU A 66 -9.35 -11.71 10.66
N VAL A 67 -10.12 -10.79 11.25
CA VAL A 67 -9.77 -10.13 12.51
C VAL A 67 -9.89 -11.12 13.67
N ASP A 68 -10.98 -11.89 13.74
CA ASP A 68 -11.19 -12.88 14.80
C ASP A 68 -10.17 -14.02 14.77
N PHE A 69 -9.57 -14.30 13.62
CA PHE A 69 -8.47 -15.26 13.50
C PHE A 69 -7.28 -14.91 14.40
N ILE A 70 -7.00 -13.62 14.63
CA ILE A 70 -5.91 -13.14 15.51
C ILE A 70 -6.02 -13.71 16.93
N VAL A 71 -7.25 -13.89 17.43
CA VAL A 71 -7.54 -14.43 18.77
C VAL A 71 -8.13 -15.85 18.73
N SER A 72 -8.00 -16.53 17.60
CA SER A 72 -8.38 -17.94 17.45
C SER A 72 -7.55 -18.84 18.37
N PRO A 73 -8.06 -20.05 18.73
CA PRO A 73 -7.29 -21.02 19.51
C PRO A 73 -5.92 -21.35 18.90
N GLN A 74 -5.82 -21.36 17.56
CA GLN A 74 -4.58 -21.63 16.83
C GLN A 74 -3.54 -20.55 17.08
N MET A 75 -3.92 -19.27 16.96
CA MET A 75 -3.01 -18.15 17.18
C MET A 75 -2.64 -18.02 18.66
N LEU A 76 -3.60 -18.22 19.56
CA LEU A 76 -3.36 -18.20 21.01
C LEU A 76 -2.45 -19.32 21.48
N ALA A 77 -2.43 -20.47 20.80
CA ALA A 77 -1.55 -21.59 21.14
C ALA A 77 -0.07 -21.33 20.81
N ILE A 78 0.23 -20.45 19.85
CA ILE A 78 1.60 -20.16 19.38
C ILE A 78 2.10 -18.77 19.77
N GLY A 79 1.19 -17.83 20.04
CA GLY A 79 1.48 -16.43 20.30
C GLY A 79 1.33 -16.03 21.76
N GLN A 80 1.69 -14.79 22.05
CA GLN A 80 1.46 -14.19 23.36
C GLN A 80 0.03 -13.62 23.43
N GLU A 81 -0.82 -14.24 24.27
CA GLU A 81 -2.24 -13.88 24.38
C GLU A 81 -2.48 -12.38 24.60
N SER A 82 -1.74 -11.76 25.53
CA SER A 82 -1.89 -10.32 25.81
C SER A 82 -1.66 -9.44 24.59
N SER A 83 -0.68 -9.80 23.76
CA SER A 83 -0.30 -9.06 22.56
C SER A 83 -1.31 -9.25 21.44
N LEU A 84 -1.81 -10.48 21.25
CA LEU A 84 -2.84 -10.79 20.25
C LEU A 84 -4.17 -10.13 20.58
N ARG A 85 -4.59 -10.17 21.85
CA ARG A 85 -5.81 -9.49 22.30
C ARG A 85 -5.69 -7.96 22.18
N ALA A 86 -4.53 -7.39 22.52
CA ALA A 86 -4.30 -5.96 22.36
C ALA A 86 -4.44 -5.52 20.89
N LEU A 87 -3.87 -6.30 19.95
CA LEU A 87 -4.01 -6.02 18.52
C LEU A 87 -5.47 -6.18 18.03
N HIS A 88 -6.16 -7.24 18.44
CA HIS A 88 -7.56 -7.49 18.08
C HIS A 88 -8.49 -6.37 18.54
N GLU A 89 -8.33 -5.91 19.78
CA GLU A 89 -9.11 -4.80 20.33
C GLU A 89 -8.77 -3.46 19.67
N ASP A 90 -7.49 -3.18 19.38
CA ASP A 90 -7.10 -1.95 18.66
C ASP A 90 -7.72 -1.90 17.26
N ILE A 91 -7.65 -2.98 16.48
CA ILE A 91 -8.25 -3.06 15.13
C ILE A 91 -9.77 -2.89 15.18
N ARG A 92 -10.46 -3.50 16.15
CA ARG A 92 -11.93 -3.45 16.26
C ARG A 92 -12.47 -2.12 16.78
N GLY A 93 -11.68 -1.42 17.59
CA GLY A 93 -12.10 -0.20 18.26
C GLY A 93 -11.51 1.07 17.66
N LYS A 94 -10.18 1.17 17.65
CA LYS A 94 -9.46 2.40 17.33
C LYS A 94 -9.08 2.49 15.86
N ASP A 95 -8.39 1.46 15.36
CA ASP A 95 -7.77 1.36 14.03
C ASP A 95 -7.32 2.72 13.49
N TRP A 96 -6.38 3.34 14.20
CA TRP A 96 -6.05 4.75 13.99
C TRP A 96 -5.57 5.03 12.56
N PHE A 97 -4.95 4.05 11.92
CA PHE A 97 -4.41 4.14 10.56
C PHE A 97 -5.39 3.59 9.51
N MET A 98 -6.64 3.31 9.90
CA MET A 98 -7.73 2.91 9.03
C MET A 98 -7.42 1.64 8.21
N ALA A 99 -6.73 0.65 8.78
CA ALA A 99 -6.38 -0.59 8.09
C ALA A 99 -7.61 -1.33 7.54
N LEU A 100 -8.74 -1.31 8.26
CA LEU A 100 -9.98 -1.94 7.81
C LEU A 100 -10.70 -1.17 6.70
N LEU A 101 -10.36 0.12 6.48
CA LEU A 101 -10.95 0.92 5.40
C LEU A 101 -10.63 0.32 4.03
N ASP A 102 -9.37 -0.08 3.85
CA ASP A 102 -8.83 -0.51 2.55
C ASP A 102 -8.68 -2.04 2.43
N LEU A 103 -9.00 -2.81 3.47
CA LEU A 103 -8.68 -4.24 3.54
C LEU A 103 -9.30 -5.06 2.41
N GLU A 104 -10.58 -4.85 2.10
CA GLU A 104 -11.26 -5.60 1.05
C GLU A 104 -10.69 -5.26 -0.34
N ASP A 105 -10.42 -3.98 -0.61
CA ASP A 105 -9.85 -3.53 -1.88
C ASP A 105 -8.38 -3.97 -2.04
N TYR A 106 -7.60 -3.95 -0.95
CA TYR A 106 -6.28 -4.53 -0.89
C TYR A 106 -6.29 -6.01 -1.29
N ILE A 107 -7.19 -6.81 -0.69
CA ILE A 107 -7.31 -8.24 -0.98
C ILE A 107 -7.68 -8.46 -2.44
N ALA A 108 -8.70 -7.76 -2.95
CA ALA A 108 -9.14 -7.88 -4.32
C ALA A 108 -8.03 -7.51 -5.32
N THR A 109 -7.33 -6.41 -5.08
CA THR A 109 -6.26 -5.93 -5.95
C THR A 109 -5.03 -6.84 -5.89
N ARG A 110 -4.68 -7.35 -4.71
CA ARG A 110 -3.62 -8.36 -4.54
C ARG A 110 -3.95 -9.63 -5.32
N ASP A 111 -5.18 -10.11 -5.22
CA ASP A 111 -5.61 -11.34 -5.89
C ASP A 111 -5.59 -11.18 -7.41
N GLN A 112 -6.01 -10.01 -7.91
CA GLN A 112 -5.83 -9.68 -9.33
C GLN A 112 -4.36 -9.69 -9.75
N ALA A 113 -3.46 -9.10 -8.95
CA ALA A 113 -2.03 -9.13 -9.25
C ALA A 113 -1.47 -10.56 -9.29
N MET A 114 -1.92 -11.43 -8.39
CA MET A 114 -1.54 -12.85 -8.39
C MET A 114 -2.07 -13.61 -9.62
N LEU A 115 -3.28 -13.30 -10.07
CA LEU A 115 -3.85 -13.87 -11.30
C LEU A 115 -3.06 -13.41 -12.54
N ASP A 116 -2.81 -12.10 -12.65
CA ASP A 116 -2.06 -11.50 -13.77
C ASP A 116 -0.62 -12.05 -13.85
N TYR A 117 -0.02 -12.38 -12.71
CA TYR A 117 1.30 -13.01 -12.64
C TYR A 117 1.34 -14.37 -13.38
N GLY A 118 0.20 -15.07 -13.50
CA GLY A 118 0.08 -16.30 -14.28
C GLY A 118 0.41 -16.11 -15.76
N ASN A 119 0.13 -14.93 -16.33
CA ASN A 119 0.60 -14.55 -17.65
C ASN A 119 1.99 -13.91 -17.57
N ARG A 120 3.02 -14.75 -17.57
CA ARG A 120 4.42 -14.33 -17.39
C ARG A 120 4.90 -13.31 -18.42
N SER A 121 4.43 -13.39 -19.67
CA SER A 121 4.80 -12.45 -20.72
C SER A 121 4.20 -11.06 -20.51
N ALA A 122 2.90 -11.00 -20.19
CA ALA A 122 2.24 -9.73 -19.85
C ALA A 122 2.84 -9.12 -18.58
N TRP A 123 3.15 -9.94 -17.58
CA TRP A 123 3.82 -9.49 -16.36
C TRP A 123 5.21 -8.91 -16.66
N ALA A 124 6.03 -9.61 -17.45
CA ALA A 124 7.36 -9.14 -17.83
C ALA A 124 7.33 -7.80 -18.59
N GLN A 125 6.29 -7.54 -19.38
CA GLN A 125 6.08 -6.22 -20.01
C GLN A 125 5.88 -5.13 -18.94
N LYS A 126 5.04 -5.37 -17.92
CA LYS A 126 4.86 -4.43 -16.80
C LYS A 126 6.19 -4.17 -16.07
N MET A 127 6.96 -5.22 -15.81
CA MET A 127 8.29 -5.10 -15.18
C MET A 127 9.24 -4.24 -16.00
N LEU A 128 9.30 -4.47 -17.31
CA LEU A 128 10.19 -3.74 -18.22
C LEU A 128 9.80 -2.25 -18.30
N VAL A 129 8.50 -1.93 -18.33
CA VAL A 129 8.03 -0.54 -18.28
C VAL A 129 8.45 0.14 -16.97
N ASN A 130 8.35 -0.55 -15.83
CA ASN A 130 8.80 -0.02 -14.54
C ASN A 130 10.31 0.28 -14.56
N ILE A 131 11.15 -0.66 -15.02
CA ILE A 131 12.60 -0.46 -15.11
C ILE A 131 12.94 0.69 -16.08
N ALA A 132 12.33 0.71 -17.26
CA ALA A 132 12.61 1.72 -18.28
C ALA A 132 12.29 3.15 -17.82
N ASN A 133 11.31 3.31 -16.93
CA ASN A 133 10.91 4.62 -16.40
C ASN A 133 11.52 4.96 -15.04
N SER A 134 12.34 4.08 -14.44
CA SER A 134 12.87 4.32 -13.09
C SER A 134 13.96 5.38 -13.04
N GLY A 135 14.53 5.75 -14.20
CA GLY A 135 15.61 6.75 -14.30
C GLY A 135 15.24 8.12 -13.74
N PHE A 136 13.95 8.49 -13.79
CA PHE A 136 13.46 9.70 -13.16
C PHE A 136 13.79 9.74 -11.66
N PHE A 137 13.77 8.61 -10.95
CA PHE A 137 13.99 8.53 -9.51
C PHE A 137 15.47 8.43 -9.09
N SER A 138 16.41 8.73 -10.00
CA SER A 138 17.83 8.80 -9.64
C SER A 138 18.10 9.90 -8.62
N SER A 139 18.91 9.60 -7.60
CA SER A 139 19.37 10.61 -6.64
C SER A 139 20.22 11.69 -7.31
N ASP A 140 20.92 11.38 -8.41
CA ASP A 140 21.73 12.35 -9.14
C ASP A 140 20.86 13.48 -9.69
N ARG A 141 19.64 13.14 -10.15
CA ARG A 141 18.64 14.12 -10.59
C ARG A 141 18.19 14.99 -9.42
N THR A 142 17.87 14.40 -8.27
CA THR A 142 17.50 15.16 -7.07
C THR A 142 18.63 16.10 -6.63
N ILE A 143 19.89 15.64 -6.60
CA ILE A 143 21.04 16.47 -6.22
C ILE A 143 21.25 17.62 -7.21
N ALA A 144 21.09 17.37 -8.52
CA ALA A 144 21.16 18.42 -9.53
C ALA A 144 20.07 19.48 -9.35
N GLU A 145 18.83 19.08 -9.01
CA GLU A 145 17.73 20.01 -8.73
C GLU A 145 17.98 20.84 -7.47
N TYR A 146 18.42 20.20 -6.38
CA TYR A 146 18.79 20.92 -5.15
C TYR A 146 19.92 21.91 -5.39
N ASN A 147 20.94 21.54 -6.17
CA ASN A 147 22.04 22.45 -6.49
C ASN A 147 21.58 23.62 -7.36
N ARG A 148 20.72 23.35 -8.34
CA ARG A 148 20.17 24.38 -9.25
C ARG A 148 19.28 25.37 -8.52
N ASP A 149 18.41 24.90 -7.63
CA ASP A 149 17.31 25.70 -7.09
C ASP A 149 17.57 26.26 -5.68
N ILE A 150 18.50 25.65 -4.92
CA ILE A 150 18.71 25.99 -3.50
C ILE A 150 20.18 26.28 -3.19
N TRP A 151 21.09 25.33 -3.45
CA TRP A 151 22.45 25.44 -2.91
C TRP A 151 23.38 26.31 -3.74
N HIS A 152 23.23 26.30 -5.06
CA HIS A 152 24.07 27.04 -6.01
C HIS A 152 25.58 26.81 -5.81
N LEU A 153 25.96 25.57 -5.48
CA LEU A 153 27.35 25.15 -5.35
C LEU A 153 27.99 25.07 -6.73
N LYS A 154 29.29 25.37 -6.77
CA LYS A 154 30.11 25.43 -7.98
C LYS A 154 30.68 24.07 -8.35
#